data_AF-A0A954C6F8-F1
#
_entry.id   AF-A0A954C6F8-F1
#
_cell.length_a   1.000
_cell.length_b   1.000
_cell.length_c   1.000
_cell.angle_alpha   90.00
_cell.angle_beta   90.00
_cell.angle_gamma   90.00
#
_symmetry.space_group_name_H-M   'P 1'
#
loop_
_entity.id
_entity.type
_entity.pdbx_description
1 polymer ?
#
loop_
_entity_poly.entity_id
_entity_poly.type
_entity_poly.pdbx_seq_one_letter_code
_entity_poly.pdbx_strand_id
1 'polypeptide(L)'
;MKALVATENAETIAELEDAGVDVVQAGDLDGLDDLLEEHEFSFSLIDEALPHSHQIVIKIRTDYDGPDRDRLPVIMLKGQLQHDVRCLPDYMFERYPGADEVIVRARTILMRRARQKRLFDQELRLKARTTSDAADVVSELCERLIEIAGYEPEDQVRLDQSVREAIGNAAEHGNQKNPERTIHVTFLRGLDRVGFVIRDEGKGHDTEAFLARANAVSALEHTRSRRENEARPGGLGVFIMKETCDRIEFNTSGNAIYLVKYLPGHSS
;
A
#
# COMPACT_ATOMS: atom_id res chain seq x y z
N MET A 1 -27.03 8.63 1.47
CA MET A 1 -25.74 7.94 1.29
C MET A 1 -25.43 7.27 2.60
N LYS A 2 -24.85 6.06 2.61
CA LYS A 2 -24.44 5.41 3.86
C LYS A 2 -22.94 5.64 4.09
N ALA A 3 -22.53 5.97 5.30
CA ALA A 3 -21.14 6.27 5.63
C ALA A 3 -20.65 5.44 6.82
N LEU A 4 -19.45 4.88 6.70
CA LEU A 4 -18.71 4.33 7.84
C LEU A 4 -17.96 5.48 8.51
N VAL A 5 -18.29 5.79 9.76
CA VAL A 5 -17.70 6.94 10.46
C VAL A 5 -16.96 6.48 11.71
N ALA A 6 -15.69 6.84 11.83
CA ALA A 6 -14.87 6.59 13.02
C ALA A 6 -14.43 7.95 13.58
N THR A 7 -15.15 8.46 14.59
CA THR A 7 -14.82 9.69 15.31
C THR A 7 -15.45 9.66 16.70
N GLU A 8 -14.80 10.27 17.68
CA GLU A 8 -15.39 10.51 19.01
C GLU A 8 -16.23 11.80 19.06
N ASN A 9 -16.23 12.61 18.00
CA ASN A 9 -16.97 13.86 17.96
C ASN A 9 -18.44 13.65 17.57
N ALA A 10 -19.33 13.69 18.57
CA ALA A 10 -20.78 13.55 18.37
C ALA A 10 -21.40 14.65 17.47
N GLU A 11 -20.82 15.86 17.44
CA GLU A 11 -21.31 16.96 16.60
C GLU A 11 -21.08 16.65 15.11
N THR A 12 -19.93 16.07 14.77
CA THR A 12 -19.63 15.60 13.41
C THR A 12 -20.67 14.59 12.93
N ILE A 13 -21.09 13.68 13.81
CA ILE A 13 -22.05 12.61 13.49
C ILE A 13 -23.44 13.21 13.29
N ALA A 14 -23.89 14.05 14.22
CA ALA A 14 -25.18 14.72 14.15
C ALA A 14 -25.30 15.58 12.88
N GLU A 15 -24.26 16.34 12.51
CA GLU A 15 -24.27 17.13 11.27
C GLU A 15 -24.39 16.26 10.01
N LEU A 16 -23.74 15.10 9.97
CA LEU A 16 -23.83 14.17 8.84
C LEU A 16 -25.25 13.59 8.73
N GLU A 17 -25.83 13.19 9.86
CA GLU A 17 -27.21 12.67 9.93
C GLU A 17 -28.23 13.74 9.51
N ASP A 18 -28.08 14.98 10.00
CA ASP A 18 -28.91 16.13 9.62
C ASP A 18 -28.80 16.46 8.12
N ALA A 19 -27.64 16.23 7.52
CA ALA A 19 -27.41 16.33 6.08
C ALA A 19 -27.95 15.11 5.28
N GLY A 20 -28.62 14.16 5.93
CA GLY A 20 -29.23 12.98 5.30
C GLY A 20 -28.25 11.85 4.99
N VAL A 21 -27.13 11.78 5.70
CA VAL A 21 -26.21 10.63 5.66
C VAL A 21 -26.66 9.59 6.66
N ASP A 22 -26.80 8.34 6.22
CA ASP A 22 -27.02 7.18 7.09
C ASP A 22 -25.66 6.78 7.70
N VAL A 23 -25.42 7.16 8.95
CA VAL A 23 -24.13 6.98 9.62
C VAL A 23 -24.10 5.65 10.38
N VAL A 24 -23.10 4.83 10.06
CA VAL A 24 -22.74 3.65 10.85
C VAL A 24 -21.40 3.93 11.52
N GLN A 25 -21.38 3.89 12.85
CA GLN A 25 -20.15 4.14 13.59
C GLN A 25 -19.27 2.90 13.65
N ALA A 26 -17.98 3.06 13.38
CA ALA A 26 -16.95 2.06 13.70
C ALA A 26 -16.29 2.48 15.03
N GLY A 27 -16.64 1.79 16.12
CA GLY A 27 -16.12 2.07 17.46
C GLY A 27 -14.70 1.55 17.68
N ASP A 28 -14.47 0.27 17.38
CA ASP A 28 -13.17 -0.40 17.44
C ASP A 28 -12.99 -1.32 16.22
N LEU A 29 -11.98 -2.20 16.26
CA LEU A 29 -11.78 -3.20 15.20
C LEU A 29 -12.71 -4.41 15.33
N ASP A 30 -13.29 -4.63 16.51
CA ASP A 30 -14.13 -5.79 16.75
C ASP A 30 -15.47 -5.58 16.03
N GLY A 31 -15.82 -6.50 15.14
CA GLY A 31 -17.02 -6.39 14.30
C GLY A 31 -16.89 -5.44 13.10
N LEU A 32 -15.71 -4.85 12.84
CA LEU A 32 -15.50 -4.07 11.61
C LEU A 32 -15.69 -4.93 10.35
N ASP A 33 -15.30 -6.20 10.39
CA ASP A 33 -15.59 -7.17 9.32
C ASP A 33 -17.09 -7.30 9.08
N ASP A 34 -17.85 -7.57 10.14
CA ASP A 34 -19.30 -7.71 10.07
C ASP A 34 -19.95 -6.45 9.49
N LEU A 35 -19.53 -5.25 9.93
CA LEU A 35 -20.04 -3.98 9.39
C LEU A 35 -19.75 -3.83 7.90
N LEU A 36 -18.54 -4.20 7.46
CA LEU A 36 -18.11 -4.13 6.06
C LEU A 36 -18.78 -5.20 5.17
N GLU A 37 -19.28 -6.28 5.76
CA GLU A 37 -20.05 -7.31 5.05
C GLU A 37 -21.56 -7.00 5.01
N GLU A 38 -22.13 -6.49 6.10
CA GLU A 38 -23.56 -6.23 6.25
C GLU A 38 -24.03 -4.95 5.56
N HIS A 39 -23.11 -4.06 5.17
CA HIS A 39 -23.44 -2.75 4.66
C HIS A 39 -22.68 -2.36 3.37
N GLU A 40 -23.43 -1.78 2.43
CA GLU A 40 -22.84 -1.08 1.29
C GLU A 40 -22.59 0.39 1.63
N PHE A 41 -21.33 0.72 1.90
CA PHE A 41 -20.92 2.08 2.22
C PHE A 41 -20.63 2.90 0.96
N SER A 42 -21.07 4.16 0.96
CA SER A 42 -20.74 5.13 -0.10
C SER A 42 -19.40 5.82 0.14
N PHE A 43 -18.98 5.98 1.40
CA PHE A 43 -17.68 6.52 1.79
C PHE A 43 -17.39 6.20 3.26
N SER A 44 -16.15 6.43 3.69
CA SER A 44 -15.77 6.45 5.10
C SER A 44 -15.19 7.81 5.51
N LEU A 45 -15.46 8.21 6.75
CA LEU A 45 -14.86 9.37 7.40
C LEU A 45 -14.16 8.90 8.68
N ILE A 46 -12.84 9.03 8.72
CA ILE A 46 -12.02 8.48 9.81
C ILE A 46 -11.20 9.60 10.45
N ASP A 47 -11.31 9.74 11.77
CA ASP A 47 -10.48 10.64 12.56
C ASP A 47 -9.13 9.99 12.85
N GLU A 48 -8.04 10.59 12.35
CA GLU A 48 -6.68 10.10 12.54
C GLU A 48 -6.24 10.12 14.02
N ALA A 49 -6.92 10.90 14.87
CA ALA A 49 -6.64 10.94 16.30
C ALA A 49 -7.06 9.65 17.03
N LEU A 50 -7.90 8.79 16.43
CA LEU A 50 -8.30 7.54 17.06
C LEU A 50 -7.18 6.49 17.02
N PRO A 51 -6.98 5.70 18.09
CA PRO A 51 -5.92 4.68 18.17
C PRO A 51 -5.93 3.66 17.03
N HIS A 52 -7.13 3.24 16.62
CA HIS A 52 -7.34 2.20 15.61
C HIS A 52 -7.57 2.76 14.20
N SER A 53 -7.55 4.08 14.02
CA SER A 53 -7.84 4.74 12.73
C SER A 53 -7.03 4.15 11.56
N HIS A 54 -5.73 3.94 11.78
CA HIS A 54 -4.83 3.36 10.79
C HIS A 54 -5.24 1.93 10.39
N GLN A 55 -5.65 1.11 11.35
CA GLN A 55 -6.04 -0.28 11.12
C GLN A 55 -7.37 -0.36 10.36
N ILE A 56 -8.32 0.55 10.63
CA ILE A 56 -9.56 0.69 9.86
C ILE A 56 -9.23 0.98 8.39
N VAL A 57 -8.34 1.95 8.13
CA VAL A 57 -7.94 2.30 6.76
C VAL A 57 -7.28 1.11 6.07
N ILE A 58 -6.37 0.40 6.74
CA ILE A 58 -5.74 -0.80 6.18
C ILE A 58 -6.79 -1.83 5.80
N LYS A 59 -7.71 -2.15 6.72
CA LYS A 59 -8.74 -3.15 6.54
C LYS A 59 -9.64 -2.83 5.35
N ILE A 60 -10.03 -1.56 5.20
CA ILE A 60 -10.75 -1.09 4.01
C ILE A 60 -9.93 -1.34 2.74
N ARG A 61 -8.61 -1.09 2.76
CA ARG A 61 -7.77 -1.19 1.57
C ARG A 61 -7.36 -2.63 1.22
N THR A 62 -7.24 -3.51 2.20
CA THR A 62 -6.79 -4.90 2.01
C THR A 62 -7.96 -5.87 1.88
N ASP A 63 -9.00 -5.71 2.69
CA ASP A 63 -10.04 -6.73 2.86
C ASP A 63 -11.36 -6.31 2.17
N TYR A 64 -11.66 -5.00 2.10
CA TYR A 64 -12.88 -4.49 1.47
C TYR A 64 -12.71 -4.10 -0.01
N ASP A 65 -11.67 -3.31 -0.32
CA ASP A 65 -11.33 -2.93 -1.70
C ASP A 65 -10.83 -4.18 -2.45
N GLY A 66 -11.37 -4.46 -3.64
CA GLY A 66 -11.01 -5.65 -4.42
C GLY A 66 -11.73 -5.73 -5.77
N PRO A 67 -11.55 -6.83 -6.53
CA PRO A 67 -12.09 -6.96 -7.89
C PRO A 67 -13.63 -6.93 -7.96
N ASP A 68 -14.29 -7.44 -6.92
CA ASP A 68 -15.75 -7.65 -6.90
C ASP A 68 -16.52 -6.49 -6.28
N ARG A 69 -15.84 -5.44 -5.80
CA ARG A 69 -16.46 -4.32 -5.09
C ARG A 69 -15.96 -2.98 -5.60
N ASP A 70 -16.79 -1.93 -5.49
CA ASP A 70 -16.31 -0.58 -5.74
C ASP A 70 -15.49 -0.11 -4.53
N ARG A 71 -14.31 0.47 -4.80
CA ARG A 71 -13.41 0.93 -3.74
C ARG A 71 -14.08 1.98 -2.86
N LEU A 72 -14.08 1.75 -1.55
CA LEU A 72 -14.63 2.68 -0.58
C LEU A 72 -13.76 3.95 -0.53
N PRO A 73 -14.32 5.15 -0.82
CA PRO A 73 -13.62 6.40 -0.57
C PRO A 73 -13.28 6.52 0.91
N VAL A 74 -12.00 6.70 1.22
CA VAL A 74 -11.54 6.95 2.58
C VAL A 74 -11.20 8.42 2.72
N ILE A 75 -11.99 9.14 3.50
CA ILE A 75 -11.73 10.53 3.88
C ILE A 75 -11.23 10.51 5.31
N MET A 76 -10.13 11.23 5.58
CA MET A 76 -9.62 11.37 6.94
C MET A 76 -9.66 12.81 7.43
N LEU A 77 -9.91 12.96 8.72
CA LEU A 77 -9.63 14.18 9.47
C LEU A 77 -8.23 14.07 10.04
N LYS A 78 -7.38 15.06 9.77
CA LYS A 78 -6.00 15.07 10.22
C LYS A 78 -5.97 15.19 11.74
N GLY A 79 -5.15 14.34 12.35
CA GLY A 79 -4.95 14.27 13.78
C GLY A 79 -3.46 14.15 14.08
N GLN A 80 -3.14 13.89 15.34
CA GLN A 80 -1.77 13.57 15.71
C GLN A 80 -1.47 12.13 15.27
N LEU A 81 -0.50 11.96 14.38
CA LEU A 81 -0.08 10.63 13.94
C LEU A 81 0.45 9.84 15.13
N GLN A 82 -0.12 8.66 15.35
CA GLN A 82 0.25 7.79 16.47
C GLN A 82 1.24 6.67 16.06
N HIS A 83 1.48 6.50 14.75
CA HIS A 83 2.20 5.36 14.18
C HIS A 83 3.25 5.82 13.17
N ASP A 84 4.38 5.11 13.11
CA ASP A 84 5.44 5.37 12.12
C ASP A 84 5.04 4.96 10.70
N VAL A 85 3.98 4.16 10.57
CA VAL A 85 3.36 3.76 9.30
C VAL A 85 2.02 4.45 9.16
N ARG A 86 1.76 5.00 7.97
CA ARG A 86 0.51 5.63 7.59
C ARG A 86 0.01 5.06 6.27
N CYS A 87 -1.12 4.38 6.30
CA CYS A 87 -1.92 4.16 5.09
C CYS A 87 -2.65 5.45 4.69
N LEU A 88 -2.41 5.92 3.47
CA LEU A 88 -2.93 7.20 3.00
C LEU A 88 -4.42 7.09 2.61
N PRO A 89 -5.23 8.09 3.01
CA PRO A 89 -6.61 8.21 2.55
C PRO A 89 -6.68 8.65 1.09
N ASP A 90 -7.89 8.71 0.55
CA ASP A 90 -8.15 9.40 -0.71
C ASP A 90 -8.06 10.91 -0.56
N TYR A 91 -8.51 11.41 0.59
CA TYR A 91 -8.50 12.81 0.92
C TYR A 91 -8.32 13.01 2.41
N MET A 92 -7.57 14.05 2.77
CA MET A 92 -7.33 14.43 4.16
C MET A 92 -7.74 15.89 4.36
N PHE A 93 -8.67 16.12 5.25
CA PHE A 93 -8.99 17.47 5.73
C PHE A 93 -8.10 17.83 6.92
N GLU A 94 -7.63 19.07 6.99
CA GLU A 94 -6.85 19.57 8.14
C GLU A 94 -7.69 19.65 9.42
N ARG A 95 -9.01 19.80 9.28
CA ARG A 95 -10.02 19.75 10.35
C ARG A 95 -11.38 19.43 9.73
N TYR A 96 -12.36 19.05 10.54
CA TYR A 96 -13.71 18.82 10.06
C TYR A 96 -14.27 20.06 9.34
N PRO A 97 -14.70 19.94 8.06
CA PRO A 97 -15.12 21.09 7.25
C PRO A 97 -16.64 21.35 7.28
N GLY A 98 -17.41 20.51 7.99
CA GLY A 98 -18.87 20.44 7.89
C GLY A 98 -19.35 19.37 6.92
N ALA A 99 -20.56 18.85 7.15
CA ALA A 99 -21.10 17.68 6.45
C ALA A 99 -21.18 17.87 4.91
N ASP A 100 -21.61 19.04 4.45
CA ASP A 100 -21.76 19.34 3.02
C ASP A 100 -20.45 19.17 2.24
N GLU A 101 -19.34 19.68 2.77
CA GLU A 101 -18.04 19.58 2.10
C GLU A 101 -17.51 18.14 2.12
N VAL A 102 -17.75 17.38 3.20
CA VAL A 102 -17.44 15.94 3.24
C VAL A 102 -18.22 15.19 2.16
N ILE A 103 -19.53 15.45 2.03
CA ILE A 103 -20.42 14.83 1.04
C ILE A 103 -19.96 15.16 -0.39
N VAL A 104 -19.66 16.43 -0.67
CA VAL A 104 -19.15 16.88 -1.98
C VAL A 104 -17.83 16.17 -2.29
N ARG A 105 -16.94 16.06 -1.30
CA ARG A 105 -15.65 15.39 -1.46
C ARG A 105 -15.82 13.89 -1.75
N ALA A 106 -16.66 13.21 -0.99
CA ALA A 106 -16.98 11.80 -1.19
C ALA A 106 -17.51 11.53 -2.60
N ARG A 107 -18.50 12.32 -3.06
CA ARG A 107 -19.05 12.21 -4.43
C ARG A 107 -18.00 12.42 -5.50
N THR A 108 -17.12 13.41 -5.31
CA THR A 108 -16.03 13.70 -6.26
C THR A 108 -15.07 12.52 -6.39
N ILE A 109 -14.71 11.88 -5.26
CA ILE A 109 -13.84 10.71 -5.25
C ILE A 109 -14.53 9.51 -5.93
N LEU A 110 -15.79 9.24 -5.59
CA LEU A 110 -16.59 8.18 -6.22
C LEU A 110 -16.65 8.34 -7.75
N MET A 111 -16.98 9.54 -8.23
CA MET A 111 -17.07 9.82 -9.67
C MET A 111 -15.72 9.65 -10.38
N ARG A 112 -14.62 10.09 -9.76
CA ARG A 112 -13.28 9.91 -10.31
C ARG A 112 -12.93 8.42 -10.40
N ARG A 113 -13.24 7.64 -9.37
CA ARG A 113 -12.92 6.22 -9.30
C ARG A 113 -13.75 5.36 -10.24
N ALA A 114 -15.03 5.67 -10.42
CA ALA A 114 -15.87 5.00 -11.42
C ALA A 114 -15.25 5.09 -12.84
N ARG A 115 -14.54 6.18 -13.15
CA ARG A 115 -13.78 6.33 -14.41
C ARG A 115 -12.46 5.54 -14.42
N GLN A 116 -11.84 5.35 -13.25
CA GLN A 116 -10.54 4.69 -13.09
C GLN A 116 -10.62 3.18 -12.86
N LYS A 117 -11.80 2.60 -12.55
CA LYS A 117 -12.00 1.16 -12.33
C LYS A 117 -11.44 0.27 -13.45
N ARG A 118 -11.28 0.82 -14.66
CA ARG A 118 -10.64 0.13 -15.80
C ARG A 118 -9.11 -0.02 -15.69
N LEU A 119 -8.46 0.68 -14.76
CA LEU A 119 -7.00 0.72 -14.62
C LEU A 119 -6.52 -0.12 -13.43
N PHE A 120 -7.22 -0.04 -12.30
CA PHE A 120 -6.92 -0.80 -11.07
C PHE A 120 -8.18 -0.94 -10.21
N ASP A 121 -8.35 -2.11 -9.60
CA ASP A 121 -9.46 -2.46 -8.70
C ASP A 121 -9.08 -2.29 -7.22
N GLN A 122 -7.79 -2.40 -6.89
CA GLN A 122 -7.26 -2.19 -5.54
C GLN A 122 -6.04 -1.27 -5.59
N GLU A 123 -5.93 -0.36 -4.62
CA GLU A 123 -4.72 0.46 -4.44
C GLU A 123 -4.55 0.79 -2.96
N LEU A 124 -3.33 0.55 -2.48
CA LEU A 124 -2.86 0.88 -1.15
C LEU A 124 -1.64 1.80 -1.28
N ARG A 125 -1.63 2.91 -0.53
CA ARG A 125 -0.49 3.83 -0.49
C ARG A 125 -0.03 3.96 0.95
N LEU A 126 1.21 3.60 1.22
CA LEU A 126 1.82 3.61 2.54
C LEU A 126 2.94 4.67 2.58
N LYS A 127 3.06 5.32 3.74
CA LYS A 127 4.24 6.08 4.14
C LYS A 127 4.76 5.47 5.43
N ALA A 128 6.03 5.13 5.48
CA ALA A 128 6.66 4.57 6.67
C ALA A 128 7.95 5.31 7.00
N ARG A 129 8.18 5.63 8.26
CA ARG A 129 9.50 6.08 8.72
C ARG A 129 10.54 4.99 8.41
N THR A 130 11.78 5.38 8.17
CA THR A 130 12.87 4.43 7.89
C THR A 130 13.41 3.82 9.19
N THR A 131 12.54 3.13 9.93
CA THR A 131 12.84 2.35 11.12
C THR A 131 12.62 0.86 10.81
N SER A 132 13.23 -0.06 11.57
CA SER A 132 13.05 -1.50 11.35
C SER A 132 11.57 -1.88 11.52
N ASP A 133 10.99 -1.50 12.64
CA ASP A 133 9.59 -1.81 12.99
C ASP A 133 8.61 -1.32 11.92
N ALA A 134 8.78 -0.11 11.39
CA ALA A 134 7.92 0.42 10.34
C ALA A 134 8.12 -0.29 9.00
N ALA A 135 9.36 -0.66 8.66
CA ALA A 135 9.66 -1.44 7.45
C ALA A 135 9.08 -2.86 7.53
N ASP A 136 9.11 -3.48 8.72
CA ASP A 136 8.52 -4.79 8.98
C ASP A 136 7.00 -4.74 8.81
N VAL A 137 6.32 -3.76 9.42
CA VAL A 137 4.87 -3.56 9.25
C VAL A 137 4.50 -3.33 7.77
N VAL A 138 5.25 -2.50 7.04
CA VAL A 138 4.98 -2.30 5.60
C VAL A 138 5.16 -3.60 4.81
N SER A 139 6.17 -4.40 5.15
CA SER A 139 6.43 -5.66 4.49
C SER A 139 5.32 -6.68 4.74
N GLU A 140 4.85 -6.81 5.98
CA GLU A 140 3.71 -7.67 6.35
C GLU A 140 2.42 -7.28 5.61
N LEU A 141 2.18 -5.97 5.42
CA LEU A 141 1.03 -5.49 4.65
C LEU A 141 1.17 -5.82 3.15
N CYS A 142 2.38 -5.74 2.60
CA CYS A 142 2.63 -6.15 1.22
C CYS A 142 2.45 -7.65 1.03
N GLU A 143 2.95 -8.46 1.98
CA GLU A 143 2.77 -9.93 1.98
C GLU A 143 1.30 -10.30 1.93
N ARG A 144 0.47 -9.73 2.82
CA ARG A 144 -0.99 -9.97 2.83
C ARG A 144 -1.64 -9.63 1.49
N LEU A 145 -1.25 -8.51 0.87
CA LEU A 145 -1.78 -8.12 -0.43
C LEU A 145 -1.36 -9.08 -1.56
N ILE A 146 -0.17 -9.67 -1.47
CA ILE A 146 0.33 -10.68 -2.41
C ILE A 146 -0.43 -11.99 -2.25
N GLU A 147 -0.70 -12.41 -1.01
CA GLU A 147 -1.46 -13.63 -0.70
C GLU A 147 -2.86 -13.61 -1.34
N ILE A 148 -3.54 -12.46 -1.27
CA ILE A 148 -4.89 -12.30 -1.83
C ILE A 148 -4.91 -11.90 -3.31
N ALA A 149 -3.74 -11.71 -3.94
CA ALA A 149 -3.64 -11.29 -5.34
C ALA A 149 -4.02 -12.40 -6.33
N GLY A 150 -4.00 -13.67 -5.91
CA GLY A 150 -4.36 -14.81 -6.76
C GLY A 150 -3.17 -15.45 -7.49
N TYR A 151 -1.95 -15.30 -6.95
CA TYR A 151 -0.76 -16.03 -7.42
C TYR A 151 -0.70 -17.44 -6.82
N GLU A 152 0.03 -18.34 -7.48
CA GLU A 152 0.41 -19.63 -6.88
C GLU A 152 1.36 -19.43 -5.68
N PRO A 153 1.35 -20.32 -4.67
CA PRO A 153 2.13 -20.13 -3.43
C PRO A 153 3.63 -19.88 -3.66
N GLU A 154 4.24 -20.52 -4.66
CA GLU A 154 5.66 -20.30 -4.99
C GLU A 154 5.90 -18.87 -5.51
N ASP A 155 5.01 -18.37 -6.36
CA ASP A 155 5.09 -17.02 -6.90
C ASP A 155 4.82 -15.96 -5.83
N GLN A 156 3.94 -16.25 -4.87
CA GLN A 156 3.68 -15.39 -3.71
C GLN A 156 4.96 -15.18 -2.89
N VAL A 157 5.63 -16.29 -2.52
CA VAL A 157 6.87 -16.24 -1.72
C VAL A 157 7.97 -15.48 -2.46
N ARG A 158 8.16 -15.73 -3.76
CA ARG A 158 9.18 -15.05 -4.56
C ARG A 158 8.88 -13.55 -4.70
N LEU A 159 7.61 -13.19 -4.90
CA LEU A 159 7.19 -11.78 -5.04
C LEU A 159 7.34 -11.04 -3.71
N ASP A 160 6.96 -11.66 -2.60
CA ASP A 160 7.18 -11.12 -1.25
C ASP A 160 8.67 -10.83 -1.00
N GLN A 161 9.55 -11.80 -1.29
CA GLN A 161 11.00 -11.61 -1.19
C GLN A 161 11.50 -10.44 -2.04
N SER A 162 10.97 -10.30 -3.27
CA SER A 162 11.31 -9.20 -4.17
C SER A 162 10.89 -7.84 -3.60
N VAL A 163 9.69 -7.75 -3.02
CA VAL A 163 9.17 -6.51 -2.42
C VAL A 163 9.93 -6.16 -1.14
N ARG A 164 10.18 -7.13 -0.26
CA ARG A 164 10.97 -6.95 0.98
C ARG A 164 12.37 -6.45 0.67
N GLU A 165 13.01 -7.01 -0.35
CA GLU A 165 14.32 -6.57 -0.80
C GLU A 165 14.27 -5.14 -1.37
N ALA A 166 13.22 -4.77 -2.10
CA ALA A 166 13.08 -3.39 -2.61
C ALA A 166 12.90 -2.38 -1.47
N ILE A 167 12.11 -2.71 -0.46
CA ILE A 167 11.93 -1.92 0.77
C ILE A 167 13.27 -1.82 1.53
N GLY A 168 13.98 -2.93 1.67
CA GLY A 168 15.31 -2.97 2.26
C GLY A 168 16.30 -2.06 1.53
N ASN A 169 16.38 -2.14 0.21
CA ASN A 169 17.25 -1.28 -0.60
C ASN A 169 16.90 0.22 -0.44
N ALA A 170 15.60 0.55 -0.43
CA ALA A 170 15.13 1.90 -0.17
C ALA A 170 15.55 2.40 1.23
N ALA A 171 15.46 1.55 2.26
CA ALA A 171 15.88 1.86 3.62
C ALA A 171 17.40 2.03 3.74
N GLU A 172 18.15 1.01 3.30
CA GLU A 172 19.59 0.89 3.52
C GLU A 172 20.41 1.80 2.60
N HIS A 173 20.09 1.82 1.31
CA HIS A 173 20.90 2.52 0.31
C HIS A 173 20.32 3.89 -0.05
N GLY A 174 19.00 3.98 -0.19
CA GLY A 174 18.31 5.24 -0.51
C GLY A 174 18.32 6.21 0.67
N ASN A 175 17.64 5.81 1.74
CA ASN A 175 17.49 6.61 2.95
C ASN A 175 18.67 6.51 3.93
N GLN A 176 19.64 5.62 3.69
CA GLN A 176 20.82 5.44 4.53
C GLN A 176 20.47 5.12 6.00
N LYS A 177 19.37 4.39 6.20
CA LYS A 177 18.79 4.06 7.51
C LYS A 177 18.49 5.29 8.38
N ASN A 178 18.24 6.44 7.74
CA ASN A 178 17.90 7.66 8.47
C ASN A 178 16.42 7.62 8.90
N PRO A 179 16.11 7.51 10.21
CA PRO A 179 14.74 7.39 10.69
C PRO A 179 13.89 8.63 10.44
N GLU A 180 14.49 9.78 10.13
CA GLU A 180 13.78 11.01 9.73
C GLU A 180 13.27 10.99 8.29
N ARG A 181 13.73 10.03 7.49
CA ARG A 181 13.26 9.86 6.11
C ARG A 181 12.13 8.85 6.03
N THR A 182 11.32 9.01 5.01
CA THR A 182 10.16 8.17 4.72
C THR A 182 10.41 7.24 3.54
N ILE A 183 9.94 6.01 3.64
CA ILE A 183 9.76 5.10 2.50
C ILE A 183 8.31 5.18 2.06
N HIS A 184 8.10 5.37 0.77
CA HIS A 184 6.79 5.41 0.14
C HIS A 184 6.56 4.10 -0.60
N VAL A 185 5.49 3.38 -0.25
CA VAL A 185 5.10 2.16 -0.96
C VAL A 185 3.72 2.36 -1.56
N THR A 186 3.57 2.07 -2.84
CA THR A 186 2.27 2.03 -3.51
C THR A 186 2.07 0.64 -4.09
N PHE A 187 0.97 0.00 -3.72
CA PHE A 187 0.48 -1.22 -4.34
C PHE A 187 -0.69 -0.88 -5.26
N LEU A 188 -0.70 -1.49 -6.44
CA LEU A 188 -1.76 -1.38 -7.45
C LEU A 188 -2.11 -2.79 -7.91
N ARG A 189 -3.38 -3.15 -7.83
CA ARG A 189 -3.92 -4.36 -8.47
C ARG A 189 -4.76 -3.95 -9.66
N GLY A 190 -4.37 -4.41 -10.84
CA GLY A 190 -5.15 -4.34 -12.06
C GLY A 190 -5.85 -5.67 -12.35
N LEU A 191 -6.62 -5.68 -13.44
CA LEU A 191 -7.30 -6.89 -13.91
C LEU A 191 -6.31 -7.99 -14.36
N ASP A 192 -5.13 -7.60 -14.80
CA ASP A 192 -4.14 -8.49 -15.43
C ASP A 192 -2.82 -8.58 -14.65
N ARG A 193 -2.59 -7.72 -13.65
CA ARG A 193 -1.27 -7.61 -12.99
C ARG A 193 -1.33 -6.92 -11.63
N VAL A 194 -0.29 -7.16 -10.84
CA VAL A 194 0.03 -6.40 -9.63
C VAL A 194 1.26 -5.54 -9.88
N GLY A 195 1.24 -4.30 -9.37
CA GLY A 195 2.36 -3.38 -9.39
C GLY A 195 2.71 -2.88 -7.99
N PHE A 196 4.01 -2.84 -7.69
CA PHE A 196 4.56 -2.17 -6.51
C PHE A 196 5.44 -1.01 -6.95
N VAL A 197 5.29 0.14 -6.30
CA VAL A 197 6.20 1.28 -6.43
C VAL A 197 6.79 1.56 -5.06
N ILE A 198 8.10 1.35 -4.94
CA ILE A 198 8.85 1.60 -3.70
C ILE A 198 9.76 2.80 -3.98
N ARG A 199 9.58 3.87 -3.20
CA ARG A 199 10.34 5.11 -3.35
C ARG A 199 10.96 5.54 -2.03
N ASP A 200 12.23 5.93 -2.10
CA ASP A 200 12.97 6.56 -1.01
C ASP A 200 13.13 8.08 -1.21
N GLU A 201 13.66 8.76 -0.19
CA GLU A 201 13.96 10.19 -0.17
C GLU A 201 15.46 10.47 -0.36
N GLY A 202 16.22 9.48 -0.81
CA GLY A 202 17.61 9.60 -1.21
C GLY A 202 17.78 10.32 -2.55
N LYS A 203 19.06 10.55 -2.90
CA LYS A 203 19.46 11.18 -4.17
C LYS A 203 19.26 10.27 -5.39
N GLY A 204 18.94 9.00 -5.13
CA GLY A 204 18.88 7.92 -6.11
C GLY A 204 20.25 7.40 -6.52
N HIS A 205 20.25 6.38 -7.39
CA HIS A 205 21.43 5.62 -7.75
C HIS A 205 21.45 5.27 -9.25
N ASP A 206 22.61 4.85 -9.75
CA ASP A 206 22.76 4.34 -11.11
C ASP A 206 22.02 3.00 -11.25
N THR A 207 20.89 3.05 -11.92
CA THR A 207 19.96 1.93 -12.11
C THR A 207 20.52 0.89 -13.08
N GLU A 208 21.35 1.31 -14.04
CA GLU A 208 21.99 0.40 -15.00
C GLU A 208 23.05 -0.44 -14.28
N ALA A 209 23.90 0.22 -13.48
CA ALA A 209 24.85 -0.45 -12.62
C ALA A 209 24.15 -1.39 -11.62
N PHE A 210 23.03 -0.95 -11.03
CA PHE A 210 22.22 -1.77 -10.14
C PHE A 210 21.74 -3.06 -10.80
N LEU A 211 21.14 -2.98 -11.99
CA LEU A 211 20.63 -4.12 -12.75
C LEU A 211 21.77 -5.03 -13.25
N ALA A 212 22.94 -4.47 -13.57
CA ALA A 212 24.10 -5.25 -13.99
C ALA A 212 24.59 -6.21 -12.89
N ARG A 213 24.41 -5.87 -11.60
CA ARG A 213 24.77 -6.75 -10.47
C ARG A 213 24.04 -8.09 -10.50
N ALA A 214 22.78 -8.12 -10.94
CA ALA A 214 22.03 -9.37 -11.05
C ALA A 214 22.63 -10.32 -12.10
N ASN A 215 23.16 -9.79 -13.20
CA ASN A 215 23.79 -10.61 -14.24
C ASN A 215 25.10 -11.24 -13.70
N ALA A 216 25.83 -10.52 -12.86
CA ALA A 216 27.03 -11.03 -12.20
C ALA A 216 26.71 -12.14 -11.18
N VAL A 217 25.58 -12.04 -10.47
CA VAL A 217 25.13 -13.08 -9.54
C VAL A 217 24.63 -14.31 -10.28
N SER A 218 23.88 -14.19 -11.37
CA SER A 218 23.49 -15.33 -12.23
C SER A 218 24.72 -16.13 -12.69
N ALA A 219 25.80 -15.45 -13.11
CA ALA A 219 27.06 -16.09 -13.47
C ALA A 219 27.77 -16.77 -12.26
N LEU A 220 27.62 -16.20 -11.06
CA LEU A 220 28.20 -16.74 -9.83
C LEU A 220 27.41 -17.93 -9.27
N GLU A 221 26.08 -17.90 -9.30
CA GLU A 221 25.16 -18.99 -8.92
C GLU A 221 25.41 -20.25 -9.75
N HIS A 222 25.64 -20.11 -11.07
CA HIS A 222 26.12 -21.20 -11.93
C HIS A 222 27.44 -21.83 -11.44
N THR A 223 28.23 -21.11 -10.64
CA THR A 223 29.51 -21.57 -10.07
C THR A 223 29.40 -21.97 -8.58
N ARG A 224 28.37 -21.49 -7.86
CA ARG A 224 28.23 -21.54 -6.40
C ARG A 224 27.31 -22.62 -5.83
N SER A 225 26.75 -23.50 -6.65
CA SER A 225 25.98 -24.69 -6.20
C SER A 225 26.81 -25.70 -5.35
N ARG A 226 27.90 -25.26 -4.70
CA ARG A 226 28.88 -26.05 -3.95
C ARG A 226 29.25 -25.49 -2.56
N ARG A 227 28.77 -24.33 -2.09
CA ARG A 227 29.15 -23.79 -0.74
C ARG A 227 28.04 -22.98 -0.07
N GLU A 228 27.45 -23.52 1.01
CA GLU A 228 26.27 -22.99 1.71
C GLU A 228 26.54 -21.89 2.77
N ASN A 229 27.79 -21.56 3.09
CA ASN A 229 28.13 -20.74 4.28
C ASN A 229 28.75 -19.36 4.01
N GLU A 230 28.57 -18.76 2.83
CA GLU A 230 29.09 -17.41 2.53
C GLU A 230 28.00 -16.33 2.73
N ALA A 231 28.40 -15.16 3.27
CA ALA A 231 27.54 -13.98 3.38
C ALA A 231 26.88 -13.65 2.04
N ARG A 232 25.59 -13.23 2.07
CA ARG A 232 24.80 -12.96 0.86
C ARG A 232 25.59 -12.02 -0.08
N PRO A 233 25.90 -12.44 -1.32
CA PRO A 233 26.59 -11.57 -2.25
C PRO A 233 25.75 -10.32 -2.53
N GLY A 234 26.39 -9.16 -2.61
CA GLY A 234 25.74 -7.96 -3.11
C GLY A 234 25.17 -8.22 -4.51
N GLY A 235 23.87 -7.96 -4.70
CA GLY A 235 23.17 -8.20 -5.96
C GLY A 235 22.22 -9.39 -5.99
N LEU A 236 22.22 -10.27 -4.96
CA LEU A 236 21.25 -11.37 -4.86
C LEU A 236 19.81 -10.86 -4.87
N GLY A 237 19.57 -9.75 -4.17
CA GLY A 237 18.26 -9.12 -4.15
C GLY A 237 17.74 -8.69 -5.52
N VAL A 238 18.60 -8.04 -6.31
CA VAL A 238 18.26 -7.62 -7.68
C VAL A 238 18.05 -8.83 -8.59
N PHE A 239 18.80 -9.90 -8.37
CA PHE A 239 18.63 -11.16 -9.09
C PHE A 239 17.26 -11.79 -8.79
N ILE A 240 16.86 -11.89 -7.51
CA ILE A 240 15.53 -12.40 -7.13
C ILE A 240 14.42 -11.58 -7.78
N MET A 241 14.52 -10.24 -7.75
CA MET A 241 13.53 -9.38 -8.41
C MET A 241 13.44 -9.69 -9.91
N LYS A 242 14.58 -9.82 -10.60
CA LYS A 242 14.62 -10.11 -12.05
C LYS A 242 14.01 -11.46 -12.42
N GLU A 243 14.23 -12.48 -11.60
CA GLU A 243 13.67 -13.82 -11.82
C GLU A 243 12.17 -13.89 -11.49
N THR A 244 11.65 -12.93 -10.72
CA THR A 244 10.29 -12.97 -10.18
C THR A 244 9.32 -12.04 -10.88
N CYS A 245 9.77 -10.83 -11.22
CA CYS A 245 8.95 -9.76 -11.76
C CYS A 245 9.06 -9.73 -13.28
N ASP A 246 7.93 -9.59 -13.98
CA ASP A 246 7.89 -9.48 -15.43
C ASP A 246 8.46 -8.14 -15.92
N ARG A 247 8.31 -7.07 -15.12
CA ARG A 247 8.93 -5.77 -15.41
C ARG A 247 9.51 -5.15 -14.16
N ILE A 248 10.71 -4.59 -14.33
CA ILE A 248 11.40 -3.76 -13.35
C ILE A 248 11.78 -2.45 -14.03
N GLU A 249 11.29 -1.34 -13.50
CA GLU A 249 11.63 -0.01 -13.98
C GLU A 249 12.09 0.88 -12.83
N PHE A 250 12.76 1.97 -13.18
CA PHE A 250 13.17 2.99 -12.22
C PHE A 250 12.77 4.36 -12.74
N ASN A 251 12.56 5.30 -11.81
CA ASN A 251 12.43 6.69 -12.21
C ASN A 251 13.79 7.26 -12.65
N THR A 252 13.78 8.44 -13.27
CA THR A 252 14.99 9.09 -13.81
C THR A 252 16.07 9.32 -12.74
N SER A 253 15.68 9.61 -11.50
CA SER A 253 16.63 9.82 -10.41
C SER A 253 17.19 8.51 -9.85
N GLY A 254 16.53 7.38 -10.06
CA GLY A 254 16.89 6.08 -9.47
C GLY A 254 16.58 5.97 -7.97
N ASN A 255 15.58 6.70 -7.46
CA ASN A 255 15.09 6.59 -6.07
C ASN A 255 13.65 6.06 -5.98
N ALA A 256 13.11 5.57 -7.09
CA ALA A 256 11.87 4.81 -7.12
C ALA A 256 12.05 3.61 -8.04
N ILE A 257 11.71 2.43 -7.52
CA ILE A 257 11.65 1.18 -8.28
C ILE A 257 10.18 0.79 -8.49
N TYR A 258 9.88 0.32 -9.70
CA TYR A 258 8.57 -0.17 -10.11
C TYR A 258 8.71 -1.66 -10.41
N LEU A 259 8.02 -2.49 -9.63
CA LEU A 259 7.96 -3.94 -9.82
C LEU A 259 6.58 -4.29 -10.35
N VAL A 260 6.50 -5.05 -11.45
CA VAL A 260 5.24 -5.51 -12.02
C VAL A 260 5.30 -7.02 -12.20
N LYS A 261 4.24 -7.71 -11.78
CA LYS A 261 4.02 -9.13 -12.03
C LYS A 261 2.62 -9.33 -12.62
N TYR A 262 2.49 -10.11 -13.70
CA TYR A 262 1.21 -10.44 -14.32
C TYR A 262 0.53 -11.57 -13.58
N LEU A 263 -0.79 -11.45 -13.40
CA LEU A 263 -1.62 -12.49 -12.79
C LEU A 263 -1.62 -13.76 -13.65
N PRO A 264 -1.80 -14.95 -13.07
CA PRO A 264 -1.87 -16.19 -13.83
C PRO A 264 -2.86 -16.11 -15.00
N GLY A 265 -2.47 -16.66 -16.15
CA GLY A 265 -3.25 -16.60 -17.39
C GLY A 265 -3.18 -15.26 -18.15
N HIS A 266 -2.47 -14.27 -17.61
CA HIS A 266 -2.16 -13.02 -18.29
C HIS A 266 -0.64 -12.99 -18.55
N SER A 267 -0.23 -12.58 -19.73
CA SER A 267 1.19 -12.51 -20.10
C SER A 267 1.40 -11.27 -20.98
N SER A 268 2.58 -10.67 -20.89
CA SER A 268 3.00 -9.56 -21.75
C SER A 268 3.06 -9.94 -23.23
#